data_AF-A0A4Q3YFE7-F1
#
_entry.id   AF-A0A4Q3YFE7-F1
#
_cell.length_a   1.000
_cell.length_b   1.000
_cell.length_c   1.000
_cell.angle_alpha   90.00
_cell.angle_beta   90.00
_cell.angle_gamma   90.00
#
_symmetry.space_group_name_H-M   'P 1'
#
loop_
_entity.id
_entity.type
_entity.pdbx_description
1 polymer ?
#
loop_
_entity_poly.entity_id
_entity_poly.type
_entity_poly.pdbx_seq_one_letter_code
_entity_poly.pdbx_strand_id
1 'polypeptide(L)'
;AEDRPRLAERIHDVILGGKPFVSPYRILTRDGRIRSLLSMGSCANDQDGVPSTYSGIVLIAEEVEVTVEAAGLEMHIEAAIDLAKIEGRELAVRYLSSALRSLSSNGS
;
A
#
# COMPACT_ATOMS: atom_id res chain seq x y z
N ALA A 1 -11.61 12.50 15.86
CA ALA A 1 -12.35 13.40 14.95
C ALA A 1 -11.60 13.67 13.64
N GLU A 2 -10.27 13.57 13.61
CA GLU A 2 -9.41 13.88 12.44
C GLU A 2 -9.47 12.87 11.29
N ASP A 3 -9.86 11.62 11.56
CA ASP A 3 -9.82 10.55 10.56
C ASP A 3 -10.90 10.67 9.48
N ARG A 4 -12.08 11.21 9.84
CA ARG A 4 -13.21 11.35 8.93
C ARG A 4 -12.93 12.30 7.75
N PRO A 5 -12.48 13.56 7.94
CA PRO A 5 -12.20 14.45 6.81
C PRO A 5 -11.08 13.90 5.92
N ARG A 6 -10.00 13.37 6.51
CA ARG A 6 -8.89 12.75 5.77
C ARG A 6 -9.32 11.54 4.93
N LEU A 7 -10.23 10.71 5.46
CA LEU A 7 -10.76 9.57 4.70
C LEU A 7 -11.67 10.02 3.56
N ALA A 8 -12.50 11.05 3.79
CA ALA A 8 -13.40 11.59 2.77
C ALA A 8 -12.63 12.20 1.59
N GLU A 9 -11.60 12.99 1.87
CA GLU A 9 -10.70 13.56 0.86
C GLU A 9 -10.07 12.46 -0.01
N ARG A 10 -9.58 11.39 0.63
CA ARG A 10 -8.97 10.29 -0.11
C ARG A 10 -9.95 9.47 -0.95
N ILE A 11 -11.16 9.22 -0.45
CA ILE A 11 -12.21 8.57 -1.25
C ILE A 11 -12.55 9.45 -2.45
N HIS A 12 -12.62 10.76 -2.26
CA HIS A 12 -12.84 11.72 -3.34
C HIS A 12 -11.75 11.65 -4.41
N ASP A 13 -10.47 11.62 -4.01
CA ASP A 13 -9.35 11.49 -4.95
C ASP A 13 -9.45 10.21 -5.78
N VAL A 14 -9.78 9.07 -5.16
CA VAL A 14 -9.95 7.79 -5.86
C VAL A 14 -11.12 7.83 -6.84
N ILE A 15 -12.23 8.50 -6.47
CA ILE A 15 -13.38 8.70 -7.36
C ILE A 15 -12.98 9.52 -8.60
N LEU A 16 -12.09 10.50 -8.44
CA LEU A 16 -11.59 11.33 -9.54
C LEU A 16 -10.48 10.68 -10.38
N GLY A 17 -10.21 9.38 -10.19
CA GLY A 17 -9.19 8.64 -10.94
C GLY A 17 -7.83 8.53 -10.24
N GLY A 18 -7.75 8.94 -8.98
CA GLY A 18 -6.59 8.69 -8.12
C GLY A 18 -6.36 7.20 -7.87
N LYS A 19 -5.12 6.83 -7.57
CA LYS A 19 -4.76 5.43 -7.27
C LYS A 19 -5.42 4.98 -5.96
N PRO A 20 -5.96 3.74 -5.88
CA PRO A 20 -6.35 3.13 -4.62
C PRO A 20 -5.15 3.13 -3.65
N PHE A 21 -5.32 3.72 -2.47
CA PHE A 21 -4.29 3.72 -1.44
C PHE A 21 -4.87 3.21 -0.13
N VAL A 22 -4.18 2.25 0.49
CA VAL A 22 -4.54 1.71 1.80
C VAL A 22 -4.09 2.71 2.87
N SER A 23 -4.99 3.11 3.78
CA SER A 23 -4.54 3.87 4.96
C SER A 23 -5.34 3.51 6.20
N PRO A 24 -4.68 3.45 7.37
CA PRO A 24 -5.34 3.29 8.65
C PRO A 24 -6.25 4.48 8.97
N TYR A 25 -7.44 4.20 9.49
CA TYR A 25 -8.34 5.17 10.10
C TYR A 25 -9.03 4.54 11.31
N ARG A 26 -9.40 5.38 12.28
CA ARG A 26 -10.03 4.91 13.51
C ARG A 26 -11.53 5.09 13.46
N ILE A 27 -12.24 4.11 13.99
CA ILE A 27 -13.68 4.20 14.26
C ILE A 27 -13.95 4.09 15.76
N LEU A 28 -15.02 4.75 16.22
CA LEU A 28 -15.61 4.51 17.53
C LEU A 28 -16.71 3.45 17.36
N THR A 29 -16.51 2.28 17.95
CA THR A 29 -17.49 1.20 17.91
C THR A 29 -18.64 1.46 18.90
N ARG A 30 -19.76 0.74 18.72
CA ARG A 30 -20.95 0.95 19.56
C ARG A 30 -20.72 0.65 21.05
N ASP A 31 -19.75 -0.19 21.38
CA ASP A 31 -19.29 -0.48 22.75
C ASP A 31 -18.34 0.60 23.32
N GLY A 32 -18.10 1.69 22.60
CA GLY A 32 -17.27 2.81 23.03
C GLY A 32 -15.77 2.60 22.83
N ARG A 33 -15.34 1.49 22.21
CA ARG A 33 -13.92 1.23 21.92
C ARG A 33 -13.49 1.92 20.63
N ILE A 34 -12.20 2.24 20.55
CA ILE A 34 -11.59 2.71 19.31
C ILE A 34 -10.96 1.51 18.60
N ARG A 35 -11.28 1.31 17.32
CA ARG A 35 -10.65 0.29 16.47
C ARG A 35 -9.95 0.94 15.28
N SER A 36 -8.79 0.42 14.93
CA SER A 36 -8.06 0.79 13.72
C SER A 36 -8.49 -0.09 12.55
N LEU A 37 -8.86 0.52 11.43
CA LEU A 37 -9.30 -0.16 10.21
C LEU A 37 -8.42 0.26 9.03
N LEU A 38 -8.25 -0.64 8.07
CA LEU A 38 -7.72 -0.35 6.75
C LEU A 38 -8.87 -0.33 5.75
N SER A 39 -8.86 0.62 4.81
CA SER A 39 -9.77 0.59 3.67
C SER A 39 -9.02 0.79 2.37
N MET A 40 -9.46 0.05 1.35
CA MET A 40 -9.03 0.19 -0.03
C MET A 40 -10.25 0.02 -0.93
N GLY A 41 -10.35 0.86 -1.95
CA GLY A 41 -11.40 0.76 -2.94
C GLY A 41 -11.00 1.45 -4.24
N SER A 42 -11.80 1.25 -5.27
CA SER A 42 -11.68 1.91 -6.56
C SER A 42 -13.05 2.37 -7.04
N CYS A 43 -13.05 3.32 -7.97
CA CYS A 43 -14.26 3.75 -8.64
C CYS A 43 -14.29 3.23 -10.07
N ALA A 44 -15.40 2.61 -10.46
CA ALA A 44 -15.69 2.26 -11.83
C ALA A 44 -16.45 3.41 -12.50
N ASN A 45 -16.05 3.73 -13.72
CA ASN A 45 -16.74 4.71 -14.55
C ASN A 45 -17.78 4.00 -15.43
N ASP A 46 -18.84 4.70 -15.79
CA ASP A 46 -19.81 4.25 -16.79
C ASP A 46 -19.27 4.41 -18.23
N GLN A 47 -20.15 4.19 -19.22
CA GLN A 47 -19.80 4.26 -20.65
C GLN A 47 -19.40 5.67 -21.11
N ASP A 48 -19.85 6.72 -20.41
CA ASP A 48 -19.54 8.11 -20.70
C ASP A 48 -18.30 8.60 -19.92
N GLY A 49 -17.65 7.70 -19.17
CA GLY A 49 -16.47 8.00 -18.36
C GLY A 49 -16.79 8.67 -17.02
N VAL A 50 -18.06 8.67 -16.60
CA VAL A 50 -18.50 9.29 -15.34
C VAL A 50 -18.35 8.29 -14.18
N PRO A 51 -17.75 8.68 -13.05
CA PRO A 51 -17.68 7.83 -11.85
C PRO A 51 -19.07 7.39 -11.40
N SER A 52 -19.33 6.07 -11.41
CA SER A 52 -20.68 5.53 -11.20
C SER A 52 -20.79 4.64 -9.96
N THR A 53 -19.75 3.85 -9.68
CA THR A 53 -19.76 2.88 -8.57
C THR A 53 -18.44 2.89 -7.84
N TYR A 54 -18.47 3.10 -6.53
CA TYR A 54 -17.30 2.93 -5.66
C TYR A 54 -17.42 1.61 -4.92
N SER A 55 -16.39 0.76 -5.03
CA SER A 55 -16.34 -0.56 -4.40
C SER A 55 -15.03 -0.74 -3.67
N GLY A 56 -15.06 -1.38 -2.49
CA GLY A 56 -13.87 -1.58 -1.70
C GLY A 56 -14.04 -2.57 -0.57
N ILE A 57 -12.94 -2.83 0.12
CA ILE A 57 -12.86 -3.69 1.30
C ILE A 57 -12.47 -2.85 2.53
N VAL A 58 -12.91 -3.32 3.70
CA VAL A 58 -12.52 -2.77 4.99
C VAL A 58 -12.01 -3.93 5.84
N LEU A 59 -10.79 -3.79 6.36
CA LEU A 59 -10.12 -4.79 7.19
C LEU A 59 -9.84 -4.21 8.57
N ILE A 60 -9.80 -5.07 9.60
CA ILE A 60 -9.34 -4.69 10.93
C ILE A 60 -7.81 -4.66 10.90
N ALA A 61 -7.20 -3.52 11.24
CA ALA A 61 -5.76 -3.34 11.08
C ALA A 61 -4.92 -4.23 12.02
N GLU A 62 -5.45 -4.62 13.18
CA GLU A 62 -4.79 -5.50 14.16
C GLU A 62 -4.75 -6.98 13.71
N GLU A 63 -5.61 -7.40 12.78
CA GLU A 63 -5.66 -8.76 12.22
C GLU A 63 -4.86 -8.88 10.91
N VAL A 64 -4.43 -7.75 10.36
CA VAL A 64 -3.43 -7.72 9.29
C VAL A 64 -2.08 -7.65 9.99
N GLU A 65 -1.53 -8.81 10.34
CA GLU A 65 -0.07 -8.90 10.48
C GLU A 65 0.49 -8.44 9.13
N VAL A 66 0.92 -7.18 9.05
CA VAL A 66 1.94 -6.81 8.07
C VAL A 66 3.19 -7.49 8.59
N THR A 67 3.29 -8.79 8.32
CA THR A 67 4.57 -9.43 8.23
C THR A 67 5.31 -8.66 7.15
N VAL A 68 6.10 -7.69 7.58
CA VAL A 68 7.37 -7.38 6.92
C VAL A 68 8.28 -8.59 7.17
N GLU A 69 7.81 -9.76 6.77
CA GLU A 69 8.60 -10.97 6.68
C GLU A 69 9.71 -10.65 5.68
N ALA A 70 10.87 -11.25 5.87
CA ALA A 70 12.03 -11.06 5.00
C ALA A 70 11.70 -11.20 3.49
N ALA A 71 10.60 -11.89 3.14
CA ALA A 71 10.00 -11.93 1.81
C ALA A 71 9.74 -10.53 1.19
N GLY A 72 9.41 -9.52 1.99
CA GLY A 72 9.24 -8.14 1.52
C GLY A 72 10.58 -7.44 1.24
N LEU A 73 11.63 -7.76 2.00
CA LEU A 73 12.92 -7.09 1.84
C LEU A 73 13.60 -7.49 0.53
N GLU A 74 13.58 -8.78 0.17
CA GLU A 74 14.12 -9.25 -1.11
C GLU A 74 13.39 -8.60 -2.29
N MET A 75 12.06 -8.61 -2.26
CA MET A 75 11.20 -7.95 -3.27
C MET A 75 11.52 -6.46 -3.42
N HIS A 76 11.70 -5.73 -2.30
CA HIS A 76 12.03 -4.31 -2.35
C HIS A 76 13.44 -4.04 -2.90
N ILE A 77 14.42 -4.91 -2.61
CA ILE A 77 15.77 -4.79 -3.16
C ILE A 77 15.76 -5.06 -4.67
N GLU A 78 14.99 -6.04 -5.15
CA GLU A 78 14.82 -6.31 -6.58
C GLU A 78 14.22 -5.10 -7.31
N ALA A 79 13.14 -4.53 -6.78
CA ALA A 79 12.53 -3.32 -7.35
C ALA A 79 13.51 -2.14 -7.41
N ALA A 80 14.34 -1.97 -6.37
CA ALA A 80 15.36 -0.92 -6.33
C ALA A 80 16.49 -1.17 -7.36
N ILE A 81 16.87 -2.43 -7.60
CA ILE A 81 17.86 -2.79 -8.64
C ILE A 81 17.34 -2.39 -10.02
N ASP A 82 16.08 -2.68 -10.34
CA ASP A 82 15.52 -2.39 -11.66
C ASP A 82 15.42 -0.89 -11.92
N LEU A 83 15.00 -0.10 -10.92
CA LEU A 83 15.04 1.37 -11.00
C LEU A 83 16.47 1.88 -11.20
N ALA A 84 17.45 1.34 -10.46
CA ALA A 84 18.84 1.75 -10.58
C ALA A 84 19.43 1.43 -11.97
N LYS A 85 19.02 0.33 -12.62
CA LYS A 85 19.41 0.01 -14.01
C LYS A 85 18.82 1.02 -14.99
N ILE A 86 17.52 1.33 -14.86
CA ILE A 86 16.82 2.30 -15.72
C ILE A 86 17.50 3.67 -15.64
N GLU A 87 17.91 4.07 -14.44
CA GLU A 87 18.58 5.36 -14.20
C GLU A 87 20.09 5.35 -14.45
N GLY A 88 20.68 4.21 -14.88
CA GLY A 88 22.13 4.11 -15.13
C GLY A 88 23.00 4.24 -13.87
N ARG A 89 22.46 3.94 -12.67
CA ARG A 89 23.17 4.05 -11.38
C ARG A 89 23.97 2.77 -11.09
N GLU A 90 25.07 2.58 -11.81
CA GLU A 90 25.88 1.35 -11.74
C GLU A 90 26.34 0.97 -10.31
N LEU A 91 26.74 1.94 -9.49
CA LEU A 91 27.14 1.70 -8.10
C LEU A 91 25.96 1.19 -7.26
N ALA A 92 24.77 1.76 -7.43
CA ALA A 92 23.58 1.35 -6.70
C ALA A 92 23.18 -0.09 -7.09
N VAL A 93 23.18 -0.40 -8.39
CA VAL A 93 22.95 -1.78 -8.89
C VAL A 93 23.91 -2.77 -8.24
N ARG A 94 25.21 -2.43 -8.17
CA ARG A 94 26.23 -3.29 -7.57
C ARG A 94 25.97 -3.55 -6.08
N TYR A 95 25.71 -2.50 -5.29
CA TYR A 95 25.50 -2.66 -3.85
C TYR A 95 24.20 -3.41 -3.53
N LEU A 96 23.11 -3.08 -4.22
CA LEU A 96 21.82 -3.74 -4.01
C LEU A 96 21.88 -5.22 -4.42
N SER A 97 22.54 -5.55 -5.53
CA SER A 97 22.74 -6.95 -5.94
C SER A 97 23.58 -7.74 -4.93
N SER A 98 24.54 -7.08 -4.28
CA SER A 98 25.34 -7.70 -3.22
C SER A 98 24.52 -7.95 -1.96
N ALA A 99 23.68 -7.00 -1.57
CA ALA A 99 22.76 -7.15 -0.45
C ALA A 99 21.76 -8.29 -0.69
N LEU A 100 21.16 -8.36 -1.89
CA LEU A 100 20.23 -9.43 -2.26
C LEU A 100 20.87 -10.82 -2.13
N ARG A 101 22.09 -11.00 -2.67
CA ARG A 101 22.81 -12.27 -2.57
C ARG A 101 23.10 -12.69 -1.12
N SER A 102 23.39 -11.73 -0.24
CA SER A 102 23.65 -12.01 1.18
C SER A 102 22.39 -12.43 1.94
N LEU A 103 21.21 -12.04 1.48
CA LEU A 103 19.94 -12.45 2.07
C LEU A 103 19.58 -13.87 1.63
N SER A 104 19.71 -14.17 0.34
CA SER A 104 19.43 -15.50 -0.20
C SER A 104 20.42 -16.57 0.29
N SER A 105 21.63 -16.20 0.70
CA SER A 105 22.61 -17.13 1.28
C SER A 105 22.35 -17.52 2.74
N ASN A 106 21.52 -16.76 3.46
CA ASN A 106 21.19 -17.01 4.87
C ASN A 106 19.91 -17.85 5.07
N GLY A 107 19.27 -18.28 3.97
CA GLY A 107 18.03 -19.07 3.97
C GLY A 107 18.20 -20.56 3.68
N SER A 108 19.42 -21.12 3.74
CA SER A 108 19.72 -22.56 3.56
C SER A 108 20.14 -23.23 4.85
#